data_AF-A0A812VFV7-F1
#
_entry.id   AF-A0A812VFV7-F1
#
_cell.length_a   1.000
_cell.length_b   1.000
_cell.length_c   1.000
_cell.angle_alpha   90.00
_cell.angle_beta   90.00
_cell.angle_gamma   90.00
#
_symmetry.space_group_name_H-M   'P 1'
#
loop_
_entity.id
_entity.type
_entity.pdbx_description
1 polymer ?
#
loop_
_entity_poly.entity_id
_entity_poly.type
_entity_poly.pdbx_seq_one_letter_code
_entity_poly.pdbx_strand_id
1 'polypeptide(L)'
;MQSNLANATEVGCAKQSARRARRMAQALASSLLFNVFFALVIVSNSLFLGMQLEWSATSLMGGQEESSFFAIHVTYAILFTVEMTIRISAVGPLEYFCGNGWAWNWLDVFVVAPAWVELALDLSAPSQAGSDGGASSNLRIVRVFKVTRLLQVVRSVRLIKFLGALRALVMSVVDTTRQLAWALLLLGLVIYSFGILFADAALDHSLRYSLGDEHALMLYFGGVYLSCQTLFRAILGGLDWEVAANALIDVGWFWVQLFHTYIAFCGFAVLNVMTGVFVNSAIKTRERDHETQLQNKQRFKELVSKIWSRMDSTGVGQITITEFEKMFEDDEMKAFFQTIEINAVDAWTLFDSLDVDGDHTVSLDEFSERCMQLHGPARSVDLYALIKQLHALEEQQQH
;
A
#
# COMPACT_ATOMS: atom_id res chain seq x y z
N MET A 1 -41.36 -7.41 -41.45
CA MET A 1 -39.98 -7.73 -41.89
C MET A 1 -39.11 -6.47 -42.04
N GLN A 2 -39.59 -5.39 -42.65
CA GLN A 2 -38.85 -4.12 -42.77
C GLN A 2 -38.56 -3.41 -41.42
N SER A 3 -39.45 -3.48 -40.42
CA SER A 3 -39.20 -2.88 -39.09
C SER A 3 -38.06 -3.55 -38.30
N ASN A 4 -37.89 -4.87 -38.47
CA ASN A 4 -36.83 -5.62 -37.80
C ASN A 4 -35.45 -5.35 -38.42
N LEU A 5 -35.39 -5.05 -39.72
CA LEU A 5 -34.16 -4.65 -40.41
C LEU A 5 -33.72 -3.23 -40.02
N ALA A 6 -34.67 -2.28 -39.90
CA ALA A 6 -34.38 -0.93 -39.43
C ALA A 6 -33.85 -0.91 -37.98
N ASN A 7 -34.48 -1.67 -37.07
CA ASN A 7 -34.00 -1.84 -35.69
C ASN A 7 -32.60 -2.49 -35.64
N ALA A 8 -32.31 -3.48 -36.49
CA ALA A 8 -31.00 -4.11 -36.53
C ALA A 8 -29.89 -3.14 -37.00
N THR A 9 -30.20 -2.26 -37.95
CA THR A 9 -29.26 -1.22 -38.43
C THR A 9 -29.02 -0.10 -37.41
N GLU A 10 -30.05 0.36 -36.70
CA GLU A 10 -29.88 1.35 -35.63
C GLU A 10 -29.05 0.80 -34.45
N VAL A 11 -29.31 -0.44 -34.04
CA VAL A 11 -28.55 -1.12 -32.99
C VAL A 11 -27.09 -1.32 -33.42
N GLY A 12 -26.83 -1.58 -34.70
CA GLY A 12 -25.48 -1.66 -35.28
C GLY A 12 -24.73 -0.33 -35.24
N CYS A 13 -25.38 0.75 -35.65
CA CYS A 13 -24.82 2.10 -35.66
C CYS A 13 -24.50 2.60 -34.24
N ALA A 14 -25.43 2.39 -33.29
CA ALA A 14 -25.24 2.72 -31.88
C ALA A 14 -24.09 1.93 -31.23
N LYS A 15 -23.91 0.65 -31.58
CA LYS A 15 -22.77 -0.15 -31.11
C LYS A 15 -21.44 0.33 -31.69
N GLN A 16 -21.43 0.83 -32.92
CA GLN A 16 -20.22 1.29 -33.59
C GLN A 16 -19.78 2.67 -33.09
N SER A 17 -20.72 3.58 -32.83
CA SER A 17 -20.47 4.87 -32.19
C SER A 17 -20.00 4.69 -30.74
N ALA A 18 -20.62 3.80 -29.96
CA ALA A 18 -20.19 3.47 -28.60
C ALA A 18 -18.77 2.88 -28.56
N ARG A 19 -18.40 2.02 -29.52
CA ARG A 19 -17.03 1.49 -29.64
C ARG A 19 -16.01 2.58 -29.97
N ARG A 20 -16.35 3.54 -30.83
CA ARG A 20 -15.47 4.70 -31.14
C ARG A 20 -15.30 5.61 -29.92
N ALA A 21 -16.40 5.95 -29.25
CA ALA A 21 -16.38 6.76 -28.02
C ALA A 21 -15.53 6.10 -26.92
N ARG A 22 -15.69 4.78 -26.71
CA ARG A 22 -14.87 4.02 -25.76
C ARG A 22 -13.39 4.04 -26.10
N ARG A 23 -13.00 3.87 -27.37
CA ARG A 23 -11.59 3.94 -27.80
C ARG A 23 -10.99 5.33 -27.58
N MET A 24 -11.75 6.39 -27.89
CA MET A 24 -11.31 7.76 -27.62
C MET A 24 -11.17 8.04 -26.12
N ALA A 25 -12.13 7.59 -25.31
CA ALA A 25 -12.07 7.71 -23.86
C ALA A 25 -10.88 6.94 -23.27
N GLN A 26 -10.58 5.74 -23.79
CA GLN A 26 -9.40 4.97 -23.40
C GLN A 26 -8.10 5.70 -23.75
N ALA A 27 -7.98 6.24 -24.97
CA ALA A 27 -6.82 7.01 -25.39
C ALA A 27 -6.63 8.28 -24.52
N LEU A 28 -7.73 8.95 -24.17
CA LEU A 28 -7.70 10.15 -23.33
C LEU A 28 -7.32 9.81 -21.88
N ALA A 29 -7.98 8.83 -21.27
CA ALA A 29 -7.77 8.42 -19.88
C ALA A 29 -6.37 7.82 -19.62
N SER A 30 -5.77 7.20 -20.64
CA SER A 30 -4.41 6.65 -20.56
C SER A 30 -3.32 7.70 -20.86
N SER A 31 -3.69 8.89 -21.34
CA SER A 31 -2.70 9.92 -21.66
C SER A 31 -2.04 10.49 -20.40
N LEU A 32 -0.72 10.73 -20.48
CA LEU A 32 0.05 11.30 -19.38
C LEU A 32 -0.44 12.73 -19.04
N LEU A 33 -0.74 13.53 -20.06
CA LEU A 33 -1.23 14.90 -19.89
C LEU A 33 -2.56 14.95 -19.12
N PHE A 34 -3.50 14.05 -19.42
CA PHE A 34 -4.76 13.94 -18.69
C PHE A 34 -4.52 13.62 -17.21
N ASN A 35 -3.65 12.64 -16.92
CA ASN A 35 -3.36 12.25 -15.55
C ASN A 35 -2.62 13.35 -14.77
N VAL A 36 -1.66 14.04 -15.38
CA VAL A 36 -0.96 15.18 -14.76
C VAL A 36 -1.91 16.35 -14.53
N PHE A 37 -2.78 16.67 -15.49
CA PHE A 37 -3.78 17.73 -15.35
C PHE A 37 -4.70 17.48 -14.14
N PHE A 38 -5.30 16.29 -14.04
CA PHE A 38 -6.19 15.98 -12.91
C PHE A 38 -5.44 15.86 -11.58
N ALA A 39 -4.18 15.43 -11.59
CA ALA A 39 -3.34 15.50 -10.38
C ALA A 39 -3.13 16.95 -9.91
N LEU A 40 -2.88 17.89 -10.83
CA LEU A 40 -2.76 19.32 -10.49
C LEU A 40 -4.09 19.90 -9.98
N VAL A 41 -5.23 19.51 -10.58
CA VAL A 41 -6.57 19.92 -10.12
C VAL A 41 -6.85 19.43 -8.70
N ILE A 42 -6.42 18.20 -8.34
CA ILE A 42 -6.56 17.68 -6.97
C ILE A 42 -5.71 18.49 -5.98
N VAL A 43 -4.47 18.80 -6.33
CA VAL A 43 -3.58 19.61 -5.48
C VAL A 43 -4.14 21.02 -5.32
N SER A 44 -4.59 21.66 -6.40
CA SER A 44 -5.17 23.00 -6.32
C SER A 44 -6.47 23.02 -5.51
N ASN A 45 -7.33 22.00 -5.64
CA ASN A 45 -8.53 21.86 -4.80
C ASN A 45 -8.17 21.71 -3.32
N SER A 46 -7.12 20.95 -3.00
CA SER A 46 -6.66 20.74 -1.63
C SER A 46 -6.11 22.02 -1.00
N LEU A 47 -5.32 22.80 -1.74
CA LEU A 47 -4.82 24.11 -1.30
C LEU A 47 -5.96 25.10 -1.09
N PHE A 48 -6.94 25.10 -2.00
CA PHE A 48 -8.12 25.96 -1.89
C PHE A 48 -8.96 25.63 -0.66
N LEU A 49 -9.18 24.35 -0.36
CA LEU A 49 -9.86 23.91 0.85
C LEU A 49 -9.15 24.41 2.13
N GLY A 50 -7.81 24.36 2.15
CA GLY A 50 -7.01 24.91 3.24
C GLY A 50 -7.19 26.42 3.41
N MET A 51 -7.12 27.18 2.31
CA MET A 51 -7.33 28.64 2.33
C MET A 51 -8.75 29.01 2.78
N GLN A 52 -9.77 28.30 2.30
CA GLN A 52 -11.14 28.53 2.73
C GLN A 52 -11.32 28.20 4.22
N LEU A 53 -10.68 27.13 4.72
CA LEU A 53 -10.70 26.79 6.15
C LEU A 53 -10.13 27.94 6.99
N GLU A 54 -8.94 28.44 6.63
CA GLU A 54 -8.29 29.54 7.33
C GLU A 54 -9.12 30.84 7.27
N TRP A 55 -9.65 31.15 6.07
CA TRP A 55 -10.53 32.29 5.87
C TRP A 55 -11.80 32.18 6.71
N SER A 56 -12.44 31.01 6.73
CA SER A 56 -13.64 30.77 7.53
C SER A 56 -13.37 30.85 9.04
N ALA A 57 -12.22 30.37 9.50
CA ALA A 57 -11.81 30.45 10.90
C ALA A 57 -11.58 31.90 11.34
N THR A 58 -10.98 32.72 10.47
CA THR A 58 -10.72 34.13 10.73
C THR A 58 -11.98 34.99 10.58
N SER A 59 -12.86 34.65 9.62
CA SER A 59 -14.10 35.38 9.31
C SER A 59 -15.27 35.04 10.24
N LEU A 60 -15.14 34.02 11.09
CA LEU A 60 -16.02 33.81 12.25
C LEU A 60 -16.07 35.05 13.19
N MET A 61 -15.15 36.01 13.03
CA MET A 61 -15.20 37.34 13.65
C MET A 61 -15.86 38.45 12.79
N GLY A 62 -16.62 38.15 11.73
CA GLY A 62 -17.55 39.11 11.12
C GLY A 62 -17.67 39.19 9.58
N GLY A 63 -17.33 38.15 8.81
CA GLY A 63 -17.47 38.17 7.34
C GLY A 63 -18.49 37.17 6.80
N GLN A 64 -19.42 37.61 5.95
CA GLN A 64 -20.26 36.72 5.14
C GLN A 64 -19.39 35.92 4.16
N GLU A 65 -19.73 34.65 3.93
CA GLU A 65 -19.07 33.86 2.89
C GLU A 65 -19.30 34.50 1.52
N GLU A 66 -18.21 34.80 0.80
CA GLU A 66 -18.32 35.33 -0.55
C GLU A 66 -18.80 34.27 -1.54
N SER A 67 -19.74 34.66 -2.42
CA SER A 67 -20.23 33.87 -3.57
C SER A 67 -19.12 33.30 -4.47
N SER A 68 -17.93 33.90 -4.42
CA SER A 68 -16.70 33.46 -5.10
C SER A 68 -16.28 32.03 -4.72
N PHE A 69 -16.42 31.64 -3.45
CA PHE A 69 -16.02 30.29 -3.01
C PHE A 69 -16.94 29.21 -3.58
N PHE A 70 -18.24 29.48 -3.63
CA PHE A 70 -19.24 28.57 -4.17
C PHE A 70 -19.00 28.27 -5.65
N ALA A 71 -18.72 29.29 -6.47
CA ALA A 71 -18.42 29.11 -7.90
C ALA A 71 -17.20 28.21 -8.14
N ILE A 72 -16.17 28.33 -7.30
CA ILE A 72 -14.96 27.51 -7.38
C ILE A 72 -15.26 26.04 -6.99
N HIS A 73 -16.08 25.80 -5.96
CA HIS A 73 -16.51 24.45 -5.57
C HIS A 73 -17.29 23.74 -6.68
N VAL A 74 -18.23 24.45 -7.30
CA VAL A 74 -19.00 23.93 -8.45
C VAL A 74 -18.07 23.58 -9.60
N THR A 75 -17.08 24.44 -9.89
CA THR A 75 -16.09 24.18 -10.94
C THR A 75 -15.32 22.88 -10.68
N TYR A 76 -14.81 22.68 -9.46
CA TYR A 76 -14.13 21.44 -9.09
C TYR A 76 -15.04 20.22 -9.14
N ALA A 77 -16.29 20.34 -8.69
CA ALA A 77 -17.28 19.26 -8.75
C ALA A 77 -17.54 18.82 -10.20
N ILE A 78 -17.69 19.78 -11.12
CA ILE A 78 -17.83 19.51 -12.56
C ILE A 78 -16.59 18.81 -13.10
N LEU A 79 -15.39 19.35 -12.84
CA LEU A 79 -14.14 18.76 -13.32
C LEU A 79 -13.97 17.30 -12.88
N PHE A 80 -14.21 16.99 -11.60
CA PHE A 80 -14.13 15.61 -11.10
C PHE A 80 -15.23 14.70 -11.66
N THR A 81 -16.41 15.24 -11.93
CA THR A 81 -17.50 14.48 -12.57
C THR A 81 -17.15 14.13 -14.01
N VAL A 82 -16.56 15.08 -14.75
CA VAL A 82 -16.07 14.85 -16.12
C VAL A 82 -14.97 13.79 -16.12
N GLU A 83 -13.98 13.90 -15.22
CA GLU A 83 -12.92 12.90 -15.07
C GLU A 83 -13.50 11.50 -14.85
N MET A 84 -14.38 11.37 -13.86
CA MET A 84 -15.00 10.09 -13.49
C MET A 84 -15.79 9.51 -14.67
N THR A 85 -16.53 10.34 -15.40
CA THR A 85 -17.31 9.90 -16.56
C THR A 85 -16.42 9.41 -17.71
N ILE A 86 -15.28 10.07 -17.94
CA ILE A 86 -14.29 9.64 -18.93
C ILE A 86 -13.67 8.29 -18.52
N ARG A 87 -13.34 8.10 -17.22
CA ARG A 87 -12.81 6.82 -16.73
C ARG A 87 -13.83 5.68 -16.81
N ILE A 88 -15.09 5.94 -16.45
CA ILE A 88 -16.19 4.97 -16.57
C ILE A 88 -16.43 4.60 -18.04
N SER A 89 -16.41 5.57 -18.96
CA SER A 89 -16.62 5.30 -20.40
C SER A 89 -15.44 4.58 -21.06
N ALA A 90 -14.22 4.75 -20.55
CA ALA A 90 -13.04 4.05 -21.03
C ALA A 90 -13.09 2.55 -20.68
N VAL A 91 -13.38 2.22 -19.42
CA VAL A 91 -13.34 0.84 -18.91
C VAL A 91 -14.69 0.13 -19.09
N GLY A 92 -15.80 0.84 -18.90
CA GLY A 92 -17.15 0.30 -18.83
C GLY A 92 -17.63 0.18 -17.38
N PRO A 93 -18.93 0.39 -17.08
CA PRO A 93 -19.41 0.54 -15.69
C PRO A 93 -19.24 -0.71 -14.84
N LEU A 94 -19.54 -1.91 -15.37
CA LEU A 94 -19.40 -3.16 -14.62
C LEU A 94 -17.95 -3.46 -14.24
N GLU A 95 -17.03 -3.25 -15.18
CA GLU A 95 -15.60 -3.48 -14.96
C GLU A 95 -14.99 -2.35 -14.10
N TYR A 96 -15.52 -1.13 -14.17
CA TYR A 96 -15.12 -0.02 -13.29
C TYR A 96 -15.48 -0.28 -11.81
N PHE A 97 -16.68 -0.81 -11.53
CA PHE A 97 -17.15 -1.02 -10.16
C PHE A 97 -16.79 -2.38 -9.56
N CYS A 98 -16.60 -3.42 -10.38
CA CYS A 98 -16.36 -4.79 -9.90
C CYS A 98 -15.03 -5.38 -10.41
N GLY A 99 -14.23 -4.64 -11.17
CA GLY A 99 -12.95 -5.10 -11.70
C GLY A 99 -11.78 -4.95 -10.73
N ASN A 100 -10.58 -5.20 -11.25
CA ASN A 100 -9.34 -5.03 -10.49
C ASN A 100 -9.12 -3.56 -10.12
N GLY A 101 -8.96 -3.28 -8.83
CA GLY A 101 -8.81 -1.91 -8.33
C GLY A 101 -10.12 -1.18 -8.05
N TRP A 102 -11.25 -1.89 -7.96
CA TRP A 102 -12.58 -1.33 -7.65
C TRP A 102 -12.59 -0.37 -6.46
N ALA A 103 -11.81 -0.63 -5.41
CA ALA A 103 -11.72 0.22 -4.23
C ALA A 103 -11.29 1.66 -4.56
N TRP A 104 -10.34 1.81 -5.50
CA TRP A 104 -9.89 3.13 -5.96
C TRP A 104 -10.95 3.85 -6.78
N ASN A 105 -11.76 3.11 -7.54
CA ASN A 105 -12.84 3.65 -8.34
C ASN A 105 -14.03 4.08 -7.47
N TRP A 106 -14.28 3.37 -6.36
CA TRP A 106 -15.23 3.79 -5.34
C TRP A 106 -14.79 5.04 -4.59
N LEU A 107 -13.48 5.20 -4.34
CA LEU A 107 -12.94 6.46 -3.82
C LEU A 107 -13.24 7.64 -4.78
N ASP A 108 -13.31 7.38 -6.08
CA ASP A 108 -13.75 8.40 -7.05
C ASP A 108 -15.25 8.72 -6.93
N VAL A 109 -16.09 7.76 -6.54
CA VAL A 109 -17.51 8.04 -6.28
C VAL A 109 -17.68 8.79 -4.97
N PHE A 110 -17.00 8.36 -3.90
CA PHE A 110 -17.09 8.93 -2.57
C PHE A 110 -16.65 10.38 -2.46
N VAL A 111 -15.90 10.91 -3.42
CA VAL A 111 -15.52 12.33 -3.43
C VAL A 111 -16.44 13.17 -4.32
N VAL A 112 -16.98 12.59 -5.40
CA VAL A 112 -17.92 13.31 -6.28
C VAL A 112 -19.29 13.40 -5.61
N ALA A 113 -19.77 12.32 -4.99
CA ALA A 113 -21.11 12.28 -4.41
C ALA A 113 -21.33 13.33 -3.30
N PRO A 114 -20.45 13.51 -2.29
CA PRO A 114 -20.64 14.54 -1.27
C PRO A 114 -20.60 15.96 -1.84
N ALA A 115 -19.83 16.21 -2.91
CA ALA A 115 -19.78 17.52 -3.56
C ALA A 115 -21.15 17.92 -4.12
N TRP A 116 -21.84 16.98 -4.76
CA TRP A 116 -23.18 17.19 -5.29
C TRP A 116 -24.25 17.21 -4.20
N VAL A 117 -24.11 16.40 -3.14
CA VAL A 117 -25.02 16.43 -2.00
C VAL A 117 -24.94 17.77 -1.27
N GLU A 118 -23.74 18.28 -1.03
CA GLU A 118 -23.51 19.60 -0.42
C GLU A 118 -24.13 20.71 -1.29
N LEU A 119 -23.87 20.70 -2.60
CA LEU A 119 -24.49 21.64 -3.54
C LEU A 119 -26.03 21.56 -3.54
N ALA A 120 -26.60 20.36 -3.50
CA ALA A 120 -28.04 20.17 -3.45
C ALA A 120 -28.64 20.65 -2.12
N LEU A 121 -27.92 20.50 -1.01
CA LEU A 121 -28.33 21.00 0.29
C LEU A 121 -28.26 22.53 0.36
N ASP A 122 -27.21 23.14 -0.18
CA ASP A 122 -27.08 24.60 -0.26
C ASP A 122 -28.20 25.23 -1.10
N LEU A 123 -28.59 24.59 -2.20
CA LEU A 123 -29.68 25.06 -3.05
C LEU A 123 -31.07 24.81 -2.46
N SER A 124 -31.23 23.77 -1.64
CA SER A 124 -32.51 23.40 -1.01
C SER A 124 -32.74 24.00 0.36
N ALA A 125 -31.72 24.63 0.96
CA ALA A 125 -31.87 25.50 2.11
C ALA A 125 -32.17 26.93 1.61
N PRO A 126 -33.45 27.32 1.43
CA PRO A 126 -33.75 28.71 1.11
C PRO A 126 -33.18 29.58 2.23
N SER A 127 -32.42 30.59 1.84
CA SER A 127 -31.94 31.67 2.71
C SER A 127 -33.13 32.47 3.22
N GLN A 128 -33.89 31.90 4.16
CA GLN A 128 -34.94 32.62 4.88
C GLN A 128 -34.29 33.36 6.05
N ALA A 129 -33.79 34.54 5.71
CA ALA A 129 -33.97 35.69 6.59
C ALA A 129 -35.49 35.92 6.71
N GLY A 130 -36.11 35.44 7.79
CA GLY A 130 -37.46 35.83 8.18
C GLY A 130 -38.39 34.69 8.57
N SER A 131 -38.95 34.85 9.77
CA SER A 131 -40.12 34.17 10.35
C SER A 131 -39.94 32.85 11.10
N ASP A 132 -40.52 32.89 12.30
CA ASP A 132 -40.47 31.95 13.41
C ASP A 132 -40.99 30.54 13.10
N GLY A 133 -40.39 29.54 13.76
CA GLY A 133 -41.05 28.26 14.04
C GLY A 133 -40.41 27.02 13.43
N GLY A 134 -39.37 26.47 14.09
CA GLY A 134 -38.86 25.13 13.75
C GLY A 134 -37.41 24.84 14.16
N ALA A 135 -37.01 25.13 15.40
CA ALA A 135 -35.61 25.08 15.84
C ALA A 135 -34.96 23.68 15.95
N SER A 136 -35.61 22.58 15.53
CA SER A 136 -35.10 21.21 15.70
C SER A 136 -34.50 20.58 14.43
N SER A 137 -34.82 21.06 13.22
CA SER A 137 -34.23 20.59 11.96
C SER A 137 -32.92 21.31 11.61
N ASN A 138 -32.86 22.63 11.88
CA ASN A 138 -31.71 23.47 11.53
C ASN A 138 -30.42 23.08 12.28
N LEU A 139 -30.53 22.56 13.51
CA LEU A 139 -29.37 22.09 14.29
C LEU A 139 -28.79 20.76 13.78
N ARG A 140 -29.60 19.90 13.12
CA ARG A 140 -29.12 18.65 12.50
C ARG A 140 -28.44 18.94 11.16
N ILE A 141 -29.00 19.86 10.38
CA ILE A 141 -28.45 20.30 9.10
C ILE A 141 -27.04 20.90 9.30
N VAL A 142 -26.85 21.79 10.27
CA VAL A 142 -25.52 22.36 10.59
C VAL A 142 -24.50 21.30 11.04
N ARG A 143 -24.92 20.20 11.68
CA ARG A 143 -24.02 19.08 12.04
C ARG A 143 -23.65 18.22 10.82
N VAL A 144 -24.56 18.02 9.88
CA VAL A 144 -24.29 17.32 8.60
C VAL A 144 -23.28 18.12 7.76
N PHE A 145 -23.40 19.44 7.71
CA PHE A 145 -22.43 20.35 7.06
C PHE A 145 -21.00 20.22 7.62
N LYS A 146 -20.83 19.87 8.91
CA LYS A 146 -19.49 19.66 9.49
C LYS A 146 -18.87 18.33 9.04
N VAL A 147 -19.68 17.30 8.78
CA VAL A 147 -19.21 15.99 8.33
C VAL A 147 -18.88 15.98 6.85
N THR A 148 -19.65 16.68 6.00
CA THR A 148 -19.32 16.85 4.57
C THR A 148 -17.96 17.54 4.38
N ARG A 149 -17.60 18.48 5.27
CA ARG A 149 -16.28 19.11 5.31
C ARG A 149 -15.13 18.12 5.49
N LEU A 150 -15.29 17.09 6.32
CA LEU A 150 -14.27 16.05 6.50
C LEU A 150 -14.11 15.18 5.23
N LEU A 151 -15.20 14.95 4.50
CA LEU A 151 -15.18 14.23 3.23
C LEU A 151 -14.44 15.00 2.12
N GLN A 152 -14.31 16.33 2.24
CA GLN A 152 -13.52 17.14 1.31
C GLN A 152 -12.01 16.87 1.44
N VAL A 153 -11.51 16.48 2.63
CA VAL A 153 -10.10 16.09 2.82
C VAL A 153 -9.78 14.77 2.13
N VAL A 154 -10.76 13.87 2.01
CA VAL A 154 -10.62 12.59 1.30
C VAL A 154 -10.29 12.82 -0.18
N ARG A 155 -10.60 13.99 -0.75
CA ARG A 155 -10.21 14.36 -2.13
C ARG A 155 -8.71 14.34 -2.33
N SER A 156 -7.94 14.82 -1.35
CA SER A 156 -6.47 14.87 -1.42
C SER A 156 -5.84 13.48 -1.46
N VAL A 157 -6.49 12.48 -0.84
CA VAL A 157 -6.06 11.07 -0.85
C VAL A 157 -6.07 10.48 -2.27
N ARG A 158 -6.87 11.02 -3.20
CA ARG A 158 -6.88 10.60 -4.61
C ARG A 158 -5.53 10.77 -5.29
N LEU A 159 -4.70 11.71 -4.86
CA LEU A 159 -3.38 11.95 -5.45
C LEU A 159 -2.51 10.68 -5.45
N ILE A 160 -2.71 9.81 -4.46
CA ILE A 160 -2.04 8.51 -4.32
C ILE A 160 -2.27 7.64 -5.56
N LYS A 161 -3.44 7.73 -6.22
CA LYS A 161 -3.74 6.92 -7.42
C LYS A 161 -2.90 7.31 -8.63
N PHE A 162 -2.49 8.57 -8.73
CA PHE A 162 -1.75 9.12 -9.87
C PHE A 162 -0.25 8.96 -9.72
N LEU A 163 0.24 8.92 -8.47
CA LEU A 163 1.64 8.77 -8.15
C LEU A 163 1.92 7.30 -7.82
N GLY A 164 2.34 6.53 -8.81
CA GLY A 164 2.66 5.09 -8.65
C GLY A 164 3.64 4.82 -7.50
N ALA A 165 4.64 5.68 -7.32
CA ALA A 165 5.57 5.61 -6.18
C ALA A 165 4.86 5.80 -4.83
N LEU A 166 3.97 6.79 -4.72
CA LEU A 166 3.20 7.04 -3.49
C LEU A 166 2.22 5.90 -3.21
N ARG A 167 1.57 5.35 -4.24
CA ARG A 167 0.72 4.17 -4.12
C ARG A 167 1.49 2.98 -3.58
N ALA A 168 2.69 2.71 -4.09
CA ALA A 168 3.52 1.61 -3.62
C ALA A 168 3.89 1.77 -2.13
N LEU A 169 4.25 2.99 -1.70
CA LEU A 169 4.53 3.30 -0.29
C LEU A 169 3.28 3.15 0.59
N VAL A 170 2.11 3.60 0.14
CA VAL A 170 0.87 3.48 0.91
C VAL A 170 0.44 2.01 1.03
N MET A 171 0.56 1.24 -0.05
CA MET A 171 0.28 -0.20 -0.02
C MET A 171 1.25 -0.92 0.92
N SER A 172 2.54 -0.56 0.95
CA SER A 172 3.49 -1.17 1.88
C SER A 172 3.16 -0.83 3.34
N VAL A 173 2.71 0.39 3.63
CA VAL A 173 2.19 0.77 4.96
C VAL A 173 0.96 -0.06 5.32
N VAL A 174 -0.03 -0.16 4.43
CA VAL A 174 -1.26 -0.96 4.66
C VAL A 174 -0.94 -2.44 4.90
N ASP A 175 0.05 -3.00 4.21
CA ASP A 175 0.46 -4.38 4.40
C ASP A 175 1.14 -4.63 5.76
N THR A 176 1.72 -3.59 6.38
CA THR A 176 2.29 -3.65 7.74
C THR A 176 1.25 -3.37 8.82
N THR A 177 0.24 -2.54 8.54
CA THR A 177 -0.78 -2.17 9.53
C THR A 177 -1.62 -3.36 9.96
N ARG A 178 -1.85 -4.36 9.09
CA ARG A 178 -2.61 -5.57 9.45
C ARG A 178 -2.01 -6.34 10.63
N GLN A 179 -0.68 -6.42 10.70
CA GLN A 179 0.00 -7.11 11.80
C GLN A 179 0.05 -6.22 13.04
N LEU A 180 0.27 -4.92 12.85
CA LEU A 180 0.23 -3.93 13.92
C LEU A 180 -1.17 -3.83 14.56
N ALA A 181 -2.24 -4.08 13.81
CA ALA A 181 -3.61 -4.00 14.29
C ALA A 181 -3.88 -4.96 15.46
N TRP A 182 -3.36 -6.19 15.40
CA TRP A 182 -3.51 -7.16 16.49
C TRP A 182 -2.74 -6.76 17.75
N ALA A 183 -1.53 -6.23 17.56
CA ALA A 183 -0.72 -5.70 18.65
C ALA A 183 -1.39 -4.47 19.31
N LEU A 184 -1.92 -3.54 18.51
CA LEU A 184 -2.66 -2.38 18.99
C LEU A 184 -3.97 -2.77 19.67
N LEU A 185 -4.67 -3.81 19.16
CA LEU A 185 -5.86 -4.36 19.80
C LEU A 185 -5.51 -4.91 21.19
N LEU A 186 -4.45 -5.71 21.30
CA LEU A 186 -3.98 -6.24 22.58
C LEU A 186 -3.59 -5.10 23.54
N LEU A 187 -2.85 -4.12 23.07
CA LEU A 187 -2.50 -2.93 23.86
C LEU A 187 -3.75 -2.17 24.31
N GLY A 188 -4.73 -1.99 23.43
CA GLY A 188 -6.01 -1.37 23.74
C GLY A 188 -6.81 -2.12 24.80
N LEU A 189 -6.81 -3.45 24.76
CA LEU A 189 -7.44 -4.29 25.79
C LEU A 189 -6.77 -4.10 27.15
N VAL A 190 -5.42 -4.06 27.19
CA VAL A 190 -4.67 -3.81 28.42
C VAL A 190 -4.98 -2.41 28.97
N ILE A 191 -4.97 -1.38 28.12
CA ILE A 191 -5.34 -0.01 28.51
C ILE A 191 -6.76 0.00 29.11
N TYR A 192 -7.71 -0.66 28.45
CA TYR A 192 -9.10 -0.71 28.91
C TYR A 192 -9.25 -1.42 30.26
N SER A 193 -8.59 -2.57 30.43
CA SER A 193 -8.62 -3.32 31.69
C SER A 193 -8.07 -2.51 32.86
N PHE A 194 -6.90 -1.89 32.71
CA PHE A 194 -6.33 -1.02 33.75
C PHE A 194 -7.14 0.28 33.93
N GLY A 195 -7.72 0.81 32.85
CA GLY A 195 -8.59 1.98 32.89
C GLY A 195 -9.83 1.77 33.74
N ILE A 196 -10.44 0.57 33.70
CA ILE A 196 -11.53 0.19 34.61
C ILE A 196 -11.03 0.16 36.05
N LEU A 197 -9.90 -0.50 36.32
CA LEU A 197 -9.36 -0.66 37.68
C LEU A 197 -9.09 0.70 38.35
N PHE A 198 -8.45 1.64 37.66
CA PHE A 198 -8.17 2.95 38.24
C PHE A 198 -9.42 3.84 38.35
N ALA A 199 -10.36 3.73 37.39
CA ALA A 199 -11.62 4.46 37.49
C ALA A 199 -12.47 3.98 38.67
N ASP A 200 -12.51 2.68 38.90
CA ASP A 200 -13.20 2.08 40.05
C ASP A 200 -12.54 2.49 41.37
N ALA A 201 -11.21 2.48 41.43
CA ALA A 201 -10.46 2.93 42.60
C ALA A 201 -10.69 4.42 42.93
N ALA A 202 -10.69 5.27 41.91
CA ALA A 202 -10.97 6.70 42.05
C ALA A 202 -12.39 6.95 42.53
N LEU A 203 -13.36 6.19 41.99
CA LEU A 203 -14.76 6.29 42.39
C LEU A 203 -14.99 5.80 43.84
N ASP A 204 -14.40 4.67 44.23
CA ASP A 204 -14.48 4.16 45.59
C ASP A 204 -13.86 5.13 46.61
N HIS A 205 -12.73 5.76 46.26
CA HIS A 205 -12.12 6.79 47.08
C HIS A 205 -13.03 8.02 47.27
N SER A 206 -13.58 8.54 46.16
CA SER A 206 -14.44 9.73 46.21
C SER A 206 -15.79 9.50 46.88
N LEU A 207 -16.26 8.25 46.94
CA LEU A 207 -17.48 7.88 47.67
C LEU A 207 -17.21 7.81 49.18
N ARG A 208 -15.99 7.48 49.58
CA ARG A 208 -15.58 7.36 51.00
C ARG A 208 -15.13 8.68 51.61
N TYR A 209 -14.54 9.57 50.81
CA TYR A 209 -14.03 10.87 51.26
C TYR A 209 -14.76 11.99 50.50
N SER A 210 -15.22 13.02 51.21
CA SER A 210 -16.01 14.10 50.59
C SER A 210 -15.17 14.93 49.61
N LEU A 211 -15.74 15.21 48.42
CA LEU A 211 -15.23 15.82 47.17
C LEU A 211 -14.39 17.13 47.24
N GLY A 212 -13.87 17.55 48.39
CA GLY A 212 -13.24 18.86 48.59
C GLY A 212 -11.91 19.06 47.88
N ASP A 213 -11.07 18.02 47.77
CA ASP A 213 -9.65 18.16 47.38
C ASP A 213 -9.19 17.25 46.21
N GLU A 214 -10.07 16.38 45.69
CA GLU A 214 -9.71 15.33 44.71
C GLU A 214 -9.73 15.78 43.23
N HIS A 215 -9.47 17.06 42.95
CA HIS A 215 -9.54 17.59 41.58
C HIS A 215 -8.59 16.86 40.61
N ALA A 216 -7.37 16.52 41.07
CA ALA A 216 -6.40 15.81 40.23
C ALA A 216 -6.82 14.36 39.97
N LEU A 217 -7.29 13.64 41.00
CA LEU A 217 -7.75 12.25 40.87
C LEU A 217 -8.93 12.15 39.90
N MET A 218 -9.93 13.05 40.02
CA MET A 218 -11.08 13.07 39.12
C MET A 218 -10.75 13.54 37.70
N LEU A 219 -9.78 14.44 37.54
CA LEU A 219 -9.32 14.90 36.23
C LEU A 219 -8.71 13.75 35.41
N TYR A 220 -7.91 12.90 36.06
CA TYR A 220 -7.19 11.82 35.38
C TYR A 220 -7.94 10.49 35.37
N PHE A 221 -8.66 10.17 36.45
CA PHE A 221 -9.28 8.86 36.68
C PHE A 221 -10.77 8.91 37.00
N GLY A 222 -11.44 10.06 36.87
CA GLY A 222 -12.88 10.21 37.20
C GLY A 222 -13.86 9.44 36.31
N GLY A 223 -13.37 8.61 35.40
CA GLY A 223 -14.17 7.69 34.60
C GLY A 223 -13.30 6.80 33.73
N VAL A 224 -13.88 5.74 33.16
CA VAL A 224 -13.14 4.77 32.34
C VAL A 224 -12.50 5.44 31.12
N TYR A 225 -13.21 6.34 30.44
CA TYR A 225 -12.67 7.06 29.27
C TYR A 225 -11.46 7.93 29.64
N LEU A 226 -11.57 8.72 30.72
CA LEU A 226 -10.49 9.58 31.21
C LEU A 226 -9.30 8.75 31.66
N SER A 227 -9.54 7.67 32.41
CA SER A 227 -8.51 6.73 32.84
C SER A 227 -7.76 6.12 31.65
N CYS A 228 -8.49 5.60 30.66
CA CYS A 228 -7.89 5.10 29.42
C CYS A 228 -7.08 6.17 28.69
N GLN A 229 -7.56 7.41 28.64
CA GLN A 229 -6.85 8.53 28.00
C GLN A 229 -5.57 8.91 28.75
N THR A 230 -5.62 8.96 30.08
CA THR A 230 -4.47 9.21 30.96
C THR A 230 -3.42 8.13 30.76
N LEU A 231 -3.82 6.86 30.81
CA LEU A 231 -2.95 5.70 30.62
C LEU A 231 -2.30 5.69 29.22
N PHE A 232 -3.08 5.95 28.17
CA PHE A 232 -2.57 6.08 26.80
C PHE A 232 -1.55 7.24 26.65
N ARG A 233 -1.86 8.42 27.21
CA ARG A 233 -0.97 9.57 27.20
C ARG A 233 0.32 9.32 27.98
N ALA A 234 0.24 8.60 29.09
CA ALA A 234 1.40 8.29 29.92
C ALA A 234 2.41 7.38 29.20
N ILE A 235 1.95 6.39 28.42
CA ILE A 235 2.86 5.50 27.67
C ILE A 235 3.47 6.21 26.44
N LEU A 236 2.71 7.09 25.77
CA LEU A 236 3.19 7.80 24.58
C LEU A 236 3.94 9.10 24.89
N GLY A 237 4.14 9.45 26.17
CA GLY A 237 4.84 10.67 26.58
C GLY A 237 4.03 11.95 26.36
N GLY A 238 2.70 11.86 26.20
CA GLY A 238 1.80 13.02 26.14
C GLY A 238 1.40 13.56 27.51
N LEU A 239 1.71 12.83 28.58
CA LEU A 239 1.57 13.22 29.98
C LEU A 239 2.71 12.56 30.76
N ASP A 240 3.42 13.33 31.58
CA ASP A 240 4.42 12.74 32.47
C ASP A 240 3.74 11.76 33.42
N TRP A 241 4.17 10.50 33.38
CA TRP A 241 3.58 9.41 34.16
C TRP A 241 3.65 9.69 35.68
N GLU A 242 4.61 10.50 36.12
CA GLU A 242 4.71 11.00 37.49
C GLU A 242 3.48 11.80 37.92
N VAL A 243 2.95 12.68 37.05
CA VAL A 243 1.78 13.51 37.37
C VAL A 243 0.54 12.66 37.58
N ALA A 244 0.35 11.64 36.73
CA ALA A 244 -0.75 10.69 36.88
C ALA A 244 -0.58 9.80 38.12
N ALA A 245 0.65 9.36 38.41
CA ALA A 245 0.94 8.56 39.61
C ALA A 245 0.72 9.35 40.90
N ASN A 246 1.09 10.63 40.92
CA ASN A 246 0.91 11.52 42.06
C ASN A 246 -0.58 11.70 42.41
N ALA A 247 -1.46 11.72 41.41
CA ALA A 247 -2.90 11.77 41.63
C ALA A 247 -3.48 10.52 42.33
N LEU A 248 -2.76 9.39 42.33
CA LEU A 248 -3.16 8.15 42.99
C LEU A 248 -2.60 8.00 44.42
N ILE A 249 -1.74 8.92 44.88
CA ILE A 249 -1.09 8.83 46.20
C ILE A 249 -2.14 8.78 47.32
N ASP A 250 -3.16 9.62 47.22
CA ASP A 250 -4.22 9.73 48.24
C ASP A 250 -5.13 8.49 48.27
N VAL A 251 -5.28 7.80 47.13
CA VAL A 251 -6.02 6.53 47.03
C VAL A 251 -5.28 5.39 47.74
N GLY A 252 -3.95 5.41 47.65
CA GLY A 252 -3.07 4.52 48.41
C GLY A 252 -1.89 3.97 47.59
N TRP A 253 -0.83 3.60 48.32
CA TRP A 253 0.44 3.15 47.73
C TRP A 253 0.30 1.96 46.77
N PHE A 254 -0.64 1.05 47.01
CA PHE A 254 -0.88 -0.11 46.14
C PHE A 254 -1.26 0.32 44.72
N TRP A 255 -2.14 1.31 44.58
CA TRP A 255 -2.59 1.83 43.28
C TRP A 255 -1.46 2.53 42.53
N VAL A 256 -0.63 3.27 43.26
CA VAL A 256 0.59 3.88 42.70
C VAL A 256 1.53 2.80 42.15
N GLN A 257 1.80 1.73 42.90
CA GLN A 257 2.69 0.65 42.42
C GLN A 257 2.09 -0.16 41.26
N LEU A 258 0.77 -0.35 41.26
CA LEU A 258 0.06 -0.96 40.15
C LEU A 258 0.20 -0.12 38.86
N PHE A 259 0.13 1.21 38.99
CA PHE A 259 0.35 2.13 37.86
C PHE A 259 1.78 2.06 37.32
N HIS A 260 2.80 2.02 38.18
CA HIS A 260 4.19 1.82 37.74
C HIS A 260 4.38 0.49 37.02
N THR A 261 3.75 -0.58 37.51
CA THR A 261 3.80 -1.90 36.88
C THR A 261 3.16 -1.87 35.49
N TYR A 262 2.03 -1.16 35.35
CA TYR A 262 1.39 -0.91 34.07
C TYR A 262 2.33 -0.17 33.09
N ILE A 263 2.96 0.92 33.54
CA ILE A 263 3.90 1.70 32.69
C ILE A 263 5.08 0.83 32.26
N ALA A 264 5.67 0.05 33.17
CA ALA A 264 6.75 -0.87 32.83
C ALA A 264 6.30 -1.92 31.82
N PHE A 265 5.18 -2.60 32.08
CA PHE A 265 4.63 -3.64 31.20
C PHE A 265 4.31 -3.09 29.81
N CYS A 266 3.58 -1.97 29.72
CA CYS A 266 3.22 -1.37 28.45
C CYS A 266 4.41 -0.74 27.74
N GLY A 267 5.39 -0.19 28.46
CA GLY A 267 6.66 0.27 27.89
C GLY A 267 7.40 -0.87 27.18
N PHE A 268 7.56 -2.03 27.85
CA PHE A 268 8.13 -3.21 27.22
C PHE A 268 7.26 -3.75 26.07
N ALA A 269 5.94 -3.75 26.22
CA ALA A 269 5.03 -4.20 25.17
C ALA A 269 5.14 -3.32 23.91
N VAL A 270 5.14 -2.00 24.05
CA VAL A 270 5.28 -1.05 22.92
C VAL A 270 6.64 -1.21 22.25
N LEU A 271 7.72 -1.33 23.02
CA LEU A 271 9.06 -1.61 22.47
C LEU A 271 9.10 -2.94 21.70
N ASN A 272 8.45 -3.99 22.24
CA ASN A 272 8.37 -5.29 21.58
C ASN A 272 7.51 -5.24 20.30
N VAL A 273 6.43 -4.47 20.27
CA VAL A 273 5.59 -4.26 19.09
C VAL A 273 6.36 -3.50 18.00
N MET A 274 7.04 -2.41 18.36
CA MET A 274 7.90 -1.67 17.43
C MET A 274 9.00 -2.55 16.85
N THR A 275 9.69 -3.30 17.70
CA THR A 275 10.73 -4.25 17.28
C THR A 275 10.14 -5.33 16.36
N GLY A 276 8.95 -5.85 16.67
CA GLY A 276 8.24 -6.82 15.84
C GLY A 276 7.93 -6.30 14.43
N VAL A 277 7.54 -5.03 14.30
CA VAL A 277 7.32 -4.40 12.98
C VAL A 277 8.62 -4.33 12.16
N PHE A 278 9.72 -3.90 12.78
CA PHE A 278 11.03 -3.85 12.11
C PHE A 278 11.52 -5.24 11.70
N VAL A 279 11.40 -6.23 12.60
CA VAL A 279 11.78 -7.62 12.34
C VAL A 279 10.95 -8.19 11.20
N ASN A 280 9.63 -8.01 11.22
CA ASN A 280 8.78 -8.50 10.15
C ASN A 280 9.07 -7.80 8.81
N SER A 281 9.41 -6.50 8.82
CA SER A 281 9.86 -5.83 7.60
C SER A 281 11.16 -6.45 7.07
N ALA A 282 12.11 -6.79 7.93
CA ALA A 282 13.33 -7.47 7.53
C ALA A 282 13.07 -8.88 6.98
N ILE A 283 12.16 -9.64 7.60
CA ILE A 283 11.75 -10.98 7.14
C ILE A 283 11.10 -10.89 5.75
N LYS A 284 10.12 -10.00 5.55
CA LYS A 284 9.44 -9.82 4.26
C LYS A 284 10.39 -9.43 3.13
N THR A 285 11.44 -8.66 3.43
CA THR A 285 12.49 -8.34 2.44
C THR A 285 13.28 -9.59 2.06
N ARG A 286 13.70 -10.40 3.05
CA ARG A 286 14.39 -11.68 2.76
C ARG A 286 13.53 -12.66 1.98
N GLU A 287 12.24 -12.77 2.31
CA GLU A 287 11.30 -13.64 1.59
C GLU A 287 11.16 -13.22 0.14
N ARG A 288 11.02 -11.91 -0.14
CA ARG A 288 10.97 -11.39 -1.51
C ARG A 288 12.26 -11.67 -2.29
N ASP A 289 13.41 -11.48 -1.66
CA ASP A 289 14.71 -11.76 -2.29
C ASP A 289 14.83 -13.27 -2.60
N HIS A 290 14.41 -14.13 -1.67
CA HIS A 290 14.43 -15.57 -1.86
C HIS A 290 13.47 -16.02 -2.98
N GLU A 291 12.25 -15.50 -3.00
CA GLU A 291 11.25 -15.80 -4.04
C GLU A 291 11.75 -15.34 -5.41
N THR A 292 12.34 -14.15 -5.50
CA THR A 292 12.94 -13.64 -6.74
C THR A 292 14.07 -14.55 -7.23
N GLN A 293 14.93 -15.03 -6.33
CA GLN A 293 15.99 -15.98 -6.67
C GLN A 293 15.44 -17.33 -7.15
N LEU A 294 14.39 -17.85 -6.51
CA LEU A 294 13.75 -19.09 -6.93
C LEU A 294 13.09 -18.97 -8.30
N GLN A 295 12.38 -17.87 -8.54
CA GLN A 295 11.76 -17.57 -9.84
C GLN A 295 12.82 -17.44 -10.94
N ASN A 296 13.95 -16.77 -10.66
CA ASN A 296 15.06 -16.68 -11.60
C ASN A 296 15.66 -18.05 -11.92
N LYS A 297 15.85 -18.92 -10.90
CA LYS A 297 16.33 -20.30 -11.11
C LYS A 297 15.35 -21.15 -11.92
N GLN A 298 14.05 -21.02 -11.66
CA GLN A 298 13.01 -21.74 -12.43
C GLN A 298 12.98 -21.28 -13.88
N ARG A 299 12.97 -19.97 -14.10
CA ARG A 299 13.02 -19.37 -15.44
C ARG A 299 14.27 -19.82 -16.19
N PHE A 300 15.40 -19.91 -15.50
CA PHE A 300 16.64 -20.43 -16.06
C PHE A 300 16.50 -21.90 -16.50
N LYS A 301 15.98 -22.76 -15.62
CA LYS A 301 15.73 -24.18 -15.95
C LYS A 301 14.78 -24.36 -17.14
N GLU A 302 13.73 -23.53 -17.23
CA GLU A 302 12.81 -23.54 -18.37
C GLU A 302 13.50 -23.16 -19.68
N LEU A 303 14.37 -22.14 -19.66
CA LEU A 303 15.16 -21.73 -20.82
C LEU A 303 16.12 -22.84 -21.28
N VAL A 304 16.84 -23.45 -20.34
CA VAL A 304 17.74 -24.58 -20.60
C VAL A 304 16.98 -25.77 -21.18
N SER A 305 15.86 -26.18 -20.57
CA SER A 305 15.04 -27.31 -21.04
C SER A 305 14.46 -27.06 -22.44
N LYS A 306 14.00 -25.83 -22.71
CA LYS A 306 13.49 -25.46 -24.03
C LYS A 306 14.56 -25.60 -25.11
N ILE A 307 15.81 -25.28 -24.79
CA ILE A 307 16.91 -25.38 -25.74
C ILE A 307 17.43 -26.80 -25.85
N TRP A 308 17.50 -27.54 -24.75
CA TRP A 308 17.74 -28.97 -24.79
C TRP A 308 16.80 -29.68 -25.75
N SER A 309 15.49 -29.40 -25.69
CA SER A 309 14.52 -30.02 -26.59
C SER A 309 14.73 -29.68 -28.08
N ARG A 310 15.46 -28.60 -28.38
CA ARG A 310 15.87 -28.27 -29.75
C ARG A 310 17.18 -28.96 -30.13
N MET A 311 18.10 -29.10 -29.18
CA MET A 311 19.38 -29.77 -29.39
C MET A 311 19.20 -31.28 -29.60
N ASP A 312 18.41 -31.92 -28.73
CA ASP A 312 18.11 -33.36 -28.79
C ASP A 312 17.00 -33.66 -29.82
N SER A 313 17.25 -33.29 -31.07
CA SER A 313 16.33 -33.55 -32.19
C SER A 313 16.10 -35.04 -32.47
N THR A 314 17.05 -35.88 -32.03
CA THR A 314 17.05 -37.33 -32.17
C THR A 314 16.33 -38.05 -31.03
N GLY A 315 16.14 -37.38 -29.88
CA GLY A 315 15.46 -37.92 -28.70
C GLY A 315 16.27 -38.99 -27.97
N VAL A 316 17.59 -39.00 -28.16
CA VAL A 316 18.51 -39.98 -27.59
C VAL A 316 18.88 -39.60 -26.15
N GLY A 317 18.70 -38.34 -25.76
CA GLY A 317 19.00 -37.83 -24.43
C GLY A 317 20.49 -37.55 -24.17
N GLN A 318 21.32 -37.62 -25.22
CA GLN A 318 22.74 -37.32 -25.20
C GLN A 318 23.14 -36.54 -26.46
N ILE A 319 24.05 -35.57 -26.31
CA ILE A 319 24.57 -34.75 -27.41
C ILE A 319 26.07 -35.01 -27.55
N THR A 320 26.50 -35.35 -28.76
CA THR A 320 27.93 -35.52 -29.08
C THR A 320 28.60 -34.20 -29.47
N ILE A 321 29.92 -34.13 -29.35
CA ILE A 321 30.70 -32.93 -29.76
C ILE A 321 30.41 -32.50 -31.20
N THR A 322 30.23 -33.45 -32.12
CA THR A 322 29.96 -33.15 -33.54
C THR A 322 28.57 -32.57 -33.78
N GLU A 323 27.60 -32.94 -32.95
CA GLU A 323 26.27 -32.34 -32.97
C GLU A 323 26.32 -30.95 -32.33
N PHE A 324 27.05 -30.82 -31.22
CA PHE A 324 27.27 -29.55 -30.54
C PHE A 324 27.96 -28.50 -31.41
N GLU A 325 29.01 -28.85 -32.17
CA GLU A 325 29.72 -27.94 -33.08
C GLU A 325 28.80 -27.38 -34.17
N LYS A 326 27.99 -28.23 -34.81
CA LYS A 326 27.00 -27.79 -35.82
C LYS A 326 25.96 -26.85 -35.24
N MET A 327 25.59 -27.07 -33.98
CA MET A 327 24.65 -26.20 -33.28
C MET A 327 25.27 -24.89 -32.81
N PHE A 328 26.56 -24.90 -32.50
CA PHE A 328 27.31 -23.71 -32.13
C PHE A 328 27.48 -22.74 -33.30
N GLU A 329 27.24 -23.19 -34.54
CA GLU A 329 27.16 -22.33 -35.73
C GLU A 329 25.80 -21.62 -35.88
N ASP A 330 24.73 -22.14 -35.27
CA ASP A 330 23.38 -21.57 -35.31
C ASP A 330 23.32 -20.22 -34.57
N ASP A 331 22.86 -19.19 -35.26
CA ASP A 331 22.72 -17.83 -34.73
C ASP A 331 21.75 -17.76 -33.55
N GLU A 332 20.74 -18.64 -33.50
CA GLU A 332 19.79 -18.70 -32.39
C GLU A 332 20.45 -19.29 -31.11
N MET A 333 21.40 -20.22 -31.28
CA MET A 333 22.14 -20.86 -30.19
C MET A 333 23.20 -19.90 -29.61
N LYS A 334 23.89 -19.14 -30.47
CA LYS A 334 24.80 -18.07 -30.03
C LYS A 334 24.06 -16.99 -29.25
N ALA A 335 22.87 -16.59 -29.72
CA ALA A 335 22.03 -15.62 -29.02
C ALA A 335 21.60 -16.12 -27.64
N PHE A 336 21.38 -17.44 -27.47
CA PHE A 336 21.09 -18.03 -26.17
C PHE A 336 22.29 -17.97 -25.23
N PHE A 337 23.48 -18.43 -25.65
CA PHE A 337 24.66 -18.38 -24.78
C PHE A 337 25.02 -16.94 -24.38
N GLN A 338 24.81 -15.97 -25.28
CA GLN A 338 24.90 -14.55 -24.95
C GLN A 338 23.85 -14.11 -23.92
N THR A 339 22.60 -14.61 -24.02
CA THR A 339 21.52 -14.32 -23.05
C THR A 339 21.83 -14.90 -21.67
N ILE A 340 22.57 -16.01 -21.59
CA ILE A 340 23.02 -16.62 -20.34
C ILE A 340 24.34 -16.02 -19.84
N GLU A 341 24.92 -15.05 -20.55
CA GLU A 341 26.24 -14.47 -20.25
C GLU A 341 27.40 -15.49 -20.28
N ILE A 342 27.23 -16.61 -21.00
CA ILE A 342 28.32 -17.56 -21.23
C ILE A 342 29.13 -17.04 -22.42
N ASN A 343 30.27 -16.43 -22.13
CA ASN A 343 31.25 -16.00 -23.13
C ASN A 343 32.05 -17.21 -23.63
N ALA A 344 31.40 -18.08 -24.40
CA ALA A 344 32.09 -19.16 -25.08
C ALA A 344 32.87 -18.59 -26.27
N VAL A 345 34.19 -18.74 -26.24
CA VAL A 345 35.11 -18.31 -27.32
C VAL A 345 35.06 -19.32 -28.48
N ASP A 346 34.82 -20.59 -28.16
CA ASP A 346 34.85 -21.72 -29.08
C ASP A 346 33.94 -22.86 -28.58
N ALA A 347 33.35 -23.61 -29.51
CA ALA A 347 32.40 -24.70 -29.23
C ALA A 347 33.04 -25.81 -28.40
N TRP A 348 34.31 -26.08 -28.65
CA TRP A 348 35.05 -27.16 -28.02
C TRP A 348 35.31 -26.89 -26.54
N THR A 349 35.83 -25.71 -26.18
CA THR A 349 36.05 -25.34 -24.78
C THR A 349 34.73 -25.30 -23.99
N LEU A 350 33.63 -24.88 -24.61
CA LEU A 350 32.32 -24.94 -23.95
C LEU A 350 31.87 -26.40 -23.76
N PHE A 351 32.00 -27.26 -24.76
CA PHE A 351 31.63 -28.67 -24.65
C PHE A 351 32.44 -29.40 -23.58
N ASP A 352 33.76 -29.20 -23.55
CA ASP A 352 34.68 -29.74 -22.54
C ASP A 352 34.34 -29.23 -21.13
N SER A 353 33.81 -28.02 -21.01
CA SER A 353 33.32 -27.50 -19.72
C SER A 353 31.98 -28.09 -19.26
N LEU A 354 31.20 -28.64 -20.21
CA LEU A 354 29.89 -29.27 -19.97
C LEU A 354 30.03 -30.78 -19.69
N ASP A 355 30.94 -31.46 -20.40
CA ASP A 355 31.28 -32.88 -20.24
C ASP A 355 32.12 -33.10 -18.96
N VAL A 356 31.54 -33.75 -17.96
CA VAL A 356 32.17 -33.90 -16.63
C VAL A 356 32.87 -35.22 -16.48
N ASP A 357 32.25 -36.27 -16.99
CA ASP A 357 32.73 -37.63 -16.87
C ASP A 357 33.72 -38.01 -17.98
N GLY A 358 33.87 -37.14 -18.98
CA GLY A 358 34.78 -37.33 -20.11
C GLY A 358 34.30 -38.43 -21.04
N ASP A 359 33.00 -38.72 -21.06
CA ASP A 359 32.41 -39.74 -21.93
C ASP A 359 32.19 -39.25 -23.37
N HIS A 360 32.55 -37.99 -23.65
CA HIS A 360 32.42 -37.31 -24.94
C HIS A 360 30.97 -37.14 -25.40
N THR A 361 30.04 -37.26 -24.47
CA THR A 361 28.63 -36.92 -24.61
C THR A 361 28.23 -35.97 -23.49
N VAL A 362 27.19 -35.18 -23.73
CA VAL A 362 26.60 -34.33 -22.68
C VAL A 362 25.17 -34.77 -22.52
N SER A 363 24.77 -35.08 -21.29
CA SER A 363 23.39 -35.37 -20.90
C SER A 363 22.61 -34.11 -20.50
N LEU A 364 21.28 -34.20 -20.42
CA LEU A 364 20.43 -33.08 -19.99
C LEU A 364 20.81 -32.58 -18.59
N ASP A 365 21.13 -33.51 -17.69
CA ASP A 365 21.47 -33.21 -16.31
C ASP A 365 22.81 -32.47 -16.23
N GLU A 366 23.82 -32.92 -17.00
CA GLU A 366 25.12 -32.24 -17.10
C GLU A 366 25.00 -30.87 -17.74
N PHE A 367 24.28 -30.77 -18.85
CA PHE A 367 24.04 -29.50 -19.53
C PHE A 367 23.36 -28.49 -18.60
N SER A 368 22.31 -28.92 -17.88
CA SER A 368 21.55 -28.08 -16.97
C SER A 368 22.37 -27.65 -15.75
N GLU A 369 23.09 -28.58 -15.13
CA GLU A 369 23.91 -28.28 -13.96
C GLU A 369 25.08 -27.36 -14.31
N ARG A 370 25.76 -27.61 -15.43
CA ARG A 370 26.91 -26.81 -15.87
C ARG A 370 26.51 -25.46 -16.42
N CYS A 371 25.42 -25.35 -17.17
CA CYS A 371 24.88 -24.03 -17.53
C CYS A 371 24.49 -23.22 -16.28
N MET A 372 23.99 -23.85 -15.20
CA MET A 372 23.73 -23.13 -13.94
C MET A 372 25.00 -22.67 -13.23
N GLN A 373 26.11 -23.40 -13.35
CA GLN A 373 27.40 -23.05 -12.73
C GLN A 373 28.17 -21.99 -13.53
N LEU A 374 28.11 -22.05 -14.87
CA LEU A 374 28.75 -21.11 -15.78
C LEU A 374 27.95 -19.81 -15.97
N HIS A 375 26.70 -19.75 -15.48
CA HIS A 375 25.86 -18.57 -15.57
C HIS A 375 26.30 -17.47 -14.59
N GLY A 376 26.66 -16.32 -15.16
CA GLY A 376 27.01 -15.11 -14.42
C GLY A 376 28.51 -15.01 -14.06
N PRO A 377 28.94 -13.90 -13.45
CA PRO A 377 30.33 -13.66 -13.12
C PRO A 377 30.83 -14.59 -12.00
N ALA A 378 32.09 -15.03 -12.10
CA ALA A 378 32.74 -15.80 -11.04
C ALA A 378 32.71 -15.06 -9.70
N ARG A 379 32.26 -15.74 -8.64
CA ARG A 379 32.18 -15.17 -7.29
C ARG A 379 33.52 -15.29 -6.58
N SER A 380 33.74 -14.45 -5.56
CA SER A 380 34.97 -14.49 -4.74
C SER A 380 35.21 -15.85 -4.07
N VAL A 381 34.13 -16.60 -3.78
CA VAL A 381 34.18 -17.96 -3.24
C VAL A 381 34.75 -18.94 -4.26
N ASP A 382 34.39 -18.80 -5.53
CA ASP A 382 34.88 -19.66 -6.62
C ASP A 382 36.39 -19.45 -6.82
N LEU A 383 36.84 -18.19 -6.77
CA LEU A 383 38.26 -17.84 -6.81
C LEU A 383 39.04 -18.44 -5.62
N TYR A 384 38.45 -18.36 -4.42
CA TYR A 384 39.07 -18.92 -3.21
C TYR A 384 39.16 -20.46 -3.27
N ALA A 385 38.14 -21.14 -3.81
CA ALA A 385 38.18 -22.58 -4.02
C ALA A 385 39.32 -22.98 -4.98
N LEU A 386 39.51 -22.22 -6.05
CA LEU A 386 40.61 -22.37 -7.01
C LEU A 386 41.99 -22.20 -6.34
N ILE A 387 42.17 -21.16 -5.54
CA ILE A 387 43.40 -20.92 -4.77
C ILE A 387 43.68 -22.09 -3.83
N LYS A 388 42.65 -22.60 -3.14
CA LYS A 388 42.80 -23.76 -2.24
C LYS A 388 43.23 -25.03 -2.98
N GLN A 389 42.69 -25.28 -4.18
CA GLN A 389 43.09 -26.42 -5.01
C GLN A 389 44.53 -26.26 -5.53
N LEU A 390 44.94 -25.05 -5.91
CA LEU A 390 46.32 -24.76 -6.32
C LEU A 390 47.31 -25.06 -5.19
N HIS A 391 47.03 -24.62 -3.96
CA HIS A 391 47.88 -24.95 -2.81
C HIS A 391 47.95 -26.46 -2.56
N ALA A 392 46.83 -27.18 -2.70
CA ALA A 392 46.82 -28.64 -2.53
C ALA A 392 47.65 -29.37 -3.59
N LEU A 393 47.66 -28.86 -4.83
CA LEU A 393 48.52 -29.38 -5.90
C LEU A 393 50.00 -29.08 -5.67
N GLU A 394 50.33 -27.88 -5.17
CA GLU A 394 51.71 -27.53 -4.80
C GLU A 394 52.23 -28.43 -3.67
N GLU A 395 51.41 -28.73 -2.65
CA GLU A 395 51.76 -29.67 -1.58
C GLU A 395 51.96 -31.10 -2.11
N GLN A 396 51.17 -31.53 -3.10
CA GLN A 396 51.33 -32.84 -3.74
C GLN A 396 52.57 -32.95 -4.64
N GLN A 397 53.08 -31.84 -5.19
CA GLN A 397 54.31 -31.85 -5.98
C GLN A 397 55.59 -31.72 -5.13
N GLN A 398 55.47 -31.33 -3.86
CA GLN A 398 56.58 -31.26 -2.92
C GLN A 398 56.86 -32.59 -2.19
N HIS A 399 55.98 -33.58 -2.35
CA HIS A 399 56.14 -34.96 -1.91
C HIS A 399 56.39 -35.89 -3.09
#